data_AF-A0A821NH87-F1
#
_entry.id   AF-A0A821NH87-F1
#
_cell.length_a   1.000
_cell.length_b   1.000
_cell.length_c   1.000
_cell.angle_alpha   90.00
_cell.angle_beta   90.00
_cell.angle_gamma   90.00
#
_symmetry.space_group_name_H-M   'P 1'
#
loop_
_entity.id
_entity.type
_entity.pdbx_description
1 polymer ?
#
loop_
_entity_poly.entity_id
_entity_poly.type
_entity_poly.pdbx_seq_one_letter_code
_entity_poly.pdbx_strand_id
1 'polypeptide(L)' 'YGARPLKRYLEKYITTELSKLIIQMKLPSHIHVKIDTDASDQYKFQIQ' A
#
# COMPACT_ATOMS: atom_id res chain seq x y z
N TYR A 1 9.93 20.48 10.16
CA TYR A 1 9.26 19.45 9.34
C TYR A 1 8.71 18.35 10.26
N GLY A 2 7.51 18.52 10.84
CA GLY A 2 6.90 17.52 11.74
C GLY A 2 6.54 16.21 11.03
N ALA A 3 5.46 15.51 11.40
CA ALA A 3 5.08 14.23 10.76
C ALA A 3 4.66 14.31 9.26
N ARG A 4 4.77 15.47 8.62
CA ARG A 4 4.44 15.66 7.19
C ARG A 4 5.21 14.72 6.24
N PRO A 5 6.52 14.45 6.41
CA PRO A 5 7.23 13.49 5.58
C PRO A 5 6.70 12.06 5.74
N LEU A 6 6.26 11.67 6.95
CA LEU A 6 5.63 10.36 7.18
C LEU A 6 4.34 10.23 6.38
N LYS A 7 3.47 11.24 6.43
CA LYS A 7 2.25 11.27 5.60
C LYS A 7 2.58 11.15 4.11
N ARG A 8 3.56 11.92 3.63
CA ARG A 8 4.00 11.86 2.22
C ARG A 8 4.57 10.51 1.82
N TYR A 9 5.28 9.86 2.72
CA TYR A 9 5.82 8.53 2.51
C TYR A 9 4.70 7.49 2.33
N LEU A 10 3.71 7.48 3.23
CA LEU A 10 2.55 6.59 3.14
C LEU A 10 1.76 6.82 1.84
N GLU A 11 1.50 8.07 1.47
CA GLU A 11 0.82 8.41 0.21
C GLU A 11 1.59 7.91 -1.02
N LYS A 12 2.90 8.13 -1.04
CA LYS A 12 3.77 7.79 -2.18
C LYS A 12 3.89 6.27 -2.38
N TYR A 13 4.08 5.51 -1.30
CA TYR A 13 4.42 4.09 -1.41
C TYR A 13 3.24 3.16 -1.18
N ILE A 14 2.34 3.48 -0.25
CA ILE A 14 1.21 2.60 0.09
C ILE A 14 -0.02 2.96 -0.72
N THR A 15 -0.49 4.21 -0.61
CA THR A 15 -1.74 4.63 -1.26
C THR A 15 -1.64 4.52 -2.78
N THR A 16 -0.51 4.94 -3.36
CA THR A 16 -0.30 4.89 -4.81
C THR A 16 -0.36 3.45 -5.37
N GLU A 17 0.26 2.49 -4.68
CA GLU A 17 0.25 1.08 -5.13
C GLU A 17 -1.13 0.44 -4.99
N LEU A 18 -1.84 0.68 -3.87
CA LEU A 18 -3.20 0.20 -3.70
C LEU A 18 -4.15 0.75 -4.78
N SER A 19 -4.05 2.05 -5.10
CA SER A 19 -4.84 2.65 -6.18
C SER A 19 -4.58 1.98 -7.53
N LYS A 20 -3.32 1.65 -7.85
CA LYS A 20 -3.00 0.90 -9.07
C LYS A 20 -3.67 -0.48 -9.08
N LEU A 21 -3.64 -1.21 -7.98
CA LEU A 21 -4.25 -2.55 -7.88
C LEU A 21 -5.77 -2.51 -8.03
N ILE A 22 -6.41 -1.49 -7.47
CA ILE A 22 -7.87 -1.25 -7.62
C ILE A 22 -8.21 -0.98 -9.08
N ILE A 23 -7.48 -0.08 -9.76
CA ILE A 23 -7.70 0.25 -11.17
C ILE A 23 -7.49 -0.97 -12.07
N GLN A 24 -6.53 -1.82 -11.73
CA GLN A 24 -6.26 -3.09 -12.45
C GLN A 24 -7.32 -4.17 -12.19
N MET A 25 -8.35 -3.89 -11.38
CA MET A 25 -9.35 -4.85 -10.92
C MET A 25 -8.75 -6.10 -10.25
N LYS A 26 -7.53 -5.97 -9.71
CA LYS A 26 -6.86 -7.03 -8.94
C LYS A 26 -7.26 -7.03 -7.46
N LEU A 27 -7.96 -5.98 -7.04
CA LEU A 27 -8.48 -5.83 -5.69
C LEU A 27 -10.01 -5.79 -5.74
N PRO A 28 -10.70 -6.87 -5.33
CA PRO A 28 -12.15 -6.88 -5.19
C PRO A 28 -12.64 -5.81 -4.21
N SER A 29 -13.89 -5.38 -4.35
CA SER A 29 -14.52 -4.47 -3.39
C SER A 29 -14.66 -5.12 -2.01
N HIS A 30 -14.48 -4.34 -0.94
CA HIS A 30 -14.63 -4.76 0.46
C HIS A 30 -13.66 -5.86 0.93
N ILE A 31 -12.48 -5.95 0.30
CA ILE A 31 -11.48 -6.95 0.67
C ILE A 31 -10.51 -6.45 1.74
N HIS A 32 -9.97 -7.36 2.53
CA HIS A 32 -8.92 -7.05 3.49
C HIS A 32 -7.56 -7.20 2.83
N VAL A 33 -6.75 -6.13 2.89
CA VAL A 33 -5.38 -6.14 2.39
C VAL A 33 -4.43 -6.09 3.57
N LYS A 34 -3.58 -7.11 3.68
CA LYS A 34 -2.48 -7.14 4.62
C LYS A 34 -1.23 -6.58 3.94
N ILE A 35 -0.58 -5.63 4.59
CA ILE A 35 0.66 -5.01 4.12
C ILE A 35 1.77 -5.47 5.06
N ASP A 36 2.67 -6.29 4.54
CA ASP A 36 3.86 -6.75 5.26
C ASP A 36 5.13 -6.20 4.59
N THR A 37 6.20 -6.07 5.36
CA THR A 37 7.54 -5.76 4.86
C THR A 37 8.35 -7.04 4.73
N ASP A 38 9.04 -7.20 3.59
CA ASP A 38 10.03 -8.26 3.42
C ASP A 38 11.37 -7.85 4.07
N ALA A 39 12.27 -8.81 4.29
CA ALA A 39 13.61 -8.57 4.84
C ALA A 39 14.45 -7.58 4.00
N SER A 40 14.06 -7.36 2.75
CA SER A 40 14.66 -6.39 1.82
C SER A 40 13.97 -5.01 1.83
N ASP A 41 13.15 -4.71 2.84
CA ASP A 41 12.42 -3.44 3.00
C ASP A 41 11.43 -3.14 1.85
N GLN A 42 10.99 -4.20 1.15
CA GLN A 42 10.01 -4.15 0.07
C GLN A 42 8.62 -4.46 0.62
N TYR A 43 7.61 -3.73 0.18
CA TYR A 43 6.22 -3.95 0.58
C TYR A 43 5.61 -5.13 -0.19
N LYS A 44 5.03 -6.08 0.55
CA LYS A 44 4.21 -7.16 -0.01
C LYS A 44 2.75 -6.93 0.38
N PHE A 45 1.89 -6.84 -0.63
CA PHE A 45 0.44 -6.73 -0.46
C PHE A 45 -0.18 -8.12 -0.59
N GLN A 46 -0.72 -8.65 0.51
CA GLN A 46 -1.44 -9.91 0.52
C GLN A 46 -2.94 -9.64 0.62
N ILE A 47 -3.70 -10.27 -0.27
CA ILE A 47 -5.16 -10.16 -0.34
C ILE A 47 -5.73 -11.37 0.39
N GLN A 48 -6.59 -11.16 1.38
CA GLN A 48 -7.30 -12.22 2.11
C GLN A 48 -8.74 -12.37 1.63
#